data_AF-A0A4Q3I839-F1
#
_entry.id   AF-A0A4Q3I839-F1
#
_cell.length_a   1.000
_cell.length_b   1.000
_cell.length_c   1.000
_cell.angle_alpha   90.00
_cell.angle_beta   90.00
_cell.angle_gamma   90.00
#
_symmetry.space_group_name_H-M   'P 1'
#
loop_
_entity.id
_entity.type
_entity.pdbx_description
1 polymer ?
#
loop_
_entity_poly.entity_id
_entity_poly.type
_entity_poly.pdbx_seq_one_letter_code
_entity_poly.pdbx_strand_id
1 'polypeptide(L)'
;SASARDDFFRASAMQLLTALIADVCLSGHTDEEDQTLRRIRKNLSEPEPQLRARLTKIYEQSESDFVKENVSVFVNMTPETFSGVYANAVKETHWLSYPNYAALVSGDSFSTDDLAKGETDILIALDLKVLEAHPGLARVVIGSLLNAIYNRNGDVKGRALFLLDEVARLGYLRILETARDAGRKYGITLAMIFQSIGQMREAYGGRDATSKWFESASWISFAAINDPDTADYISKRCGDTTVEVDQTNRSSGMKGSSRSRSRQLSRRPLILPHEVLRMRSDEQIVFTSGNPPLRCGRAIWFRRKDMSASVGENRFHQQATEGVRSYKAAPTTDTEET
;
A
#
# COMPACT_ATOMS: atom_id res chain seq x y z
N SER A 1 6.41 20.67 -6.73
CA SER A 1 4.95 20.78 -6.59
C SER A 1 4.36 20.88 -7.99
N ALA A 2 3.17 20.32 -8.22
CA ALA A 2 2.42 20.61 -9.44
C ALA A 2 2.12 22.12 -9.50
N SER A 3 2.07 22.71 -10.69
CA SER A 3 1.69 24.12 -10.81
C SER A 3 0.20 24.27 -10.50
N ALA A 4 -0.24 25.42 -9.98
CA ALA A 4 -1.66 25.66 -9.69
C ALA A 4 -2.57 25.43 -10.93
N ARG A 5 -1.99 25.60 -12.12
CA ARG A 5 -2.61 25.30 -13.41
C ARG A 5 -2.82 23.80 -13.62
N ASP A 6 -1.84 22.97 -13.28
CA ASP A 6 -1.95 21.52 -13.38
C ASP A 6 -2.99 20.98 -12.39
N ASP A 7 -3.02 21.52 -11.17
CA ASP A 7 -4.02 21.17 -10.16
C ASP A 7 -5.45 21.53 -10.62
N PHE A 8 -5.62 22.69 -11.25
CA PHE A 8 -6.89 23.09 -11.87
C PHE A 8 -7.35 22.07 -12.92
N PHE A 9 -6.50 21.74 -13.90
CA PHE A 9 -6.89 20.79 -14.95
C PHE A 9 -7.15 19.39 -14.40
N ARG A 10 -6.40 18.95 -13.39
CA ARG A 10 -6.64 17.67 -12.72
C ARG A 10 -7.98 17.64 -12.01
N ALA A 11 -8.33 18.70 -11.28
CA ALA A 11 -9.61 18.83 -10.61
C ALA A 11 -10.78 18.87 -11.60
N SER A 12 -10.67 19.64 -12.69
CA SER A 12 -11.68 19.69 -13.74
C SER A 12 -11.80 18.38 -14.51
N ALA A 13 -10.71 17.64 -14.73
CA ALA A 13 -10.74 16.32 -15.34
C ALA A 13 -11.51 15.32 -14.47
N MET A 14 -11.32 15.39 -13.14
CA MET A 14 -12.10 14.60 -12.19
C MET A 14 -13.59 14.97 -12.25
N GLN A 15 -13.94 16.25 -12.34
CA GLN A 15 -15.33 16.69 -12.51
C GLN A 15 -15.94 16.17 -13.82
N LEU A 16 -15.17 16.16 -14.93
CA LEU A 16 -15.64 15.62 -16.21
C LEU A 16 -15.93 14.12 -16.10
N LEU A 17 -15.06 13.37 -15.43
CA LEU A 17 -15.29 11.95 -15.16
C LEU A 17 -16.53 11.74 -14.28
N THR A 18 -16.73 12.56 -13.24
CA THR A 18 -17.94 12.52 -12.41
C THR A 18 -19.20 12.77 -13.22
N ALA A 19 -19.19 13.76 -14.12
CA ALA A 19 -20.32 14.06 -14.99
C ALA A 19 -20.66 12.88 -15.93
N LEU A 20 -19.63 12.24 -16.51
CA LEU A 20 -19.82 11.06 -17.37
C LEU A 20 -20.28 9.81 -16.59
N ILE A 21 -19.78 9.61 -15.38
CA ILE A 21 -20.25 8.54 -14.48
C ILE A 21 -21.72 8.78 -14.11
N ALA A 22 -22.07 10.01 -13.74
CA ALA A 22 -23.42 10.38 -13.37
C ALA A 22 -24.40 10.19 -14.54
N ASP A 23 -24.03 10.59 -15.75
CA ASP A 23 -24.82 10.29 -16.95
C ASP A 23 -25.03 8.78 -17.11
N VAL A 24 -23.95 7.99 -17.12
CA VAL A 24 -24.03 6.54 -17.32
C VAL A 24 -24.91 5.86 -16.27
N CYS A 25 -24.84 6.27 -15.00
CA CYS A 25 -25.57 5.62 -13.91
C CYS A 25 -26.98 6.19 -13.65
N LEU A 26 -27.22 7.48 -13.94
CA LEU A 26 -28.41 8.20 -13.43
C LEU A 26 -29.27 8.84 -14.53
N SER A 27 -28.83 8.90 -15.79
CA SER A 27 -29.64 9.53 -16.84
C SER A 27 -30.77 8.63 -17.36
N GLY A 28 -30.76 7.34 -17.02
CA GLY A 28 -31.75 6.36 -17.49
C GLY A 28 -31.58 5.94 -18.96
N HIS A 29 -30.56 6.46 -19.66
CA HIS A 29 -30.29 6.17 -21.07
C HIS A 29 -29.31 5.02 -21.31
N THR A 30 -28.72 4.48 -20.24
CA THR A 30 -27.77 3.37 -20.33
C THR A 30 -28.31 2.18 -19.55
N ASP A 31 -28.43 1.04 -20.24
CA ASP A 31 -28.85 -0.23 -19.65
C ASP A 31 -27.91 -0.62 -18.49
N GLU A 32 -28.44 -1.26 -17.44
CA GLU A 32 -27.69 -1.59 -16.22
C GLU A 32 -26.41 -2.39 -16.50
N GLU A 33 -26.46 -3.33 -17.45
CA GLU A 33 -25.31 -4.14 -17.88
C GLU A 33 -24.17 -3.31 -18.52
N ASP A 34 -24.51 -2.14 -19.06
CA ASP A 34 -23.58 -1.22 -19.72
C ASP A 34 -23.09 -0.12 -18.78
N GLN A 35 -23.52 -0.09 -17.50
CA GLN A 35 -23.09 0.90 -16.50
C GLN A 35 -21.69 0.62 -15.94
N THR A 36 -20.70 0.64 -16.83
CA THR A 36 -19.34 0.20 -16.53
C THR A 36 -18.29 1.29 -16.77
N LEU A 37 -17.13 1.16 -16.13
CA LEU A 37 -15.97 2.03 -16.41
C LEU A 37 -15.53 1.92 -17.88
N ARG A 38 -15.73 0.76 -18.51
CA ARG A 38 -15.49 0.59 -19.94
C ARG A 38 -16.42 1.44 -20.81
N ARG A 39 -17.70 1.54 -20.45
CA ARG A 39 -18.65 2.44 -21.13
C ARG A 39 -18.26 3.90 -20.97
N ILE A 40 -17.88 4.32 -19.77
CA ILE A 40 -17.37 5.67 -19.50
C ILE A 40 -16.14 5.96 -20.37
N ARG A 41 -15.19 5.01 -20.47
CA ARG A 41 -14.01 5.17 -21.34
C ARG A 41 -14.40 5.29 -22.80
N LYS A 42 -15.38 4.51 -23.29
CA LYS A 42 -15.87 4.60 -24.66
C LYS A 42 -16.44 5.99 -24.96
N ASN A 43 -17.26 6.53 -24.05
CA ASN A 43 -17.81 7.89 -24.16
C ASN A 43 -16.71 8.95 -24.17
N LEU A 44 -15.73 8.84 -23.26
CA LEU A 44 -14.60 9.77 -23.15
C LEU A 44 -13.60 9.66 -24.32
N SER A 45 -13.61 8.56 -25.08
CA SER A 45 -12.71 8.37 -26.23
C SER A 45 -13.26 9.00 -27.51
N GLU A 46 -14.47 9.57 -27.49
CA GLU A 46 -15.02 10.30 -28.62
C GLU A 46 -14.18 11.54 -28.94
N PRO A 47 -14.04 11.92 -30.22
CA PRO A 47 -13.41 13.18 -30.59
C PRO A 47 -13.99 14.36 -29.81
N GLU A 48 -13.12 15.29 -29.39
CA GLU A 48 -13.49 16.40 -28.50
C GLU A 48 -14.77 17.15 -28.92
N PRO A 49 -15.00 17.51 -30.20
CA PRO A 49 -16.24 18.17 -30.60
C PRO A 49 -17.49 17.32 -30.38
N GLN A 50 -17.38 16.00 -30.57
CA GLN A 50 -18.48 15.05 -30.35
C GLN A 50 -18.78 14.90 -28.87
N LEU A 51 -17.73 14.78 -28.03
CA LEU A 51 -17.91 14.73 -26.58
C LEU A 51 -18.57 16.00 -26.05
N ARG A 52 -18.22 17.18 -26.57
CA ARG A 52 -18.89 18.44 -26.20
C ARG A 52 -20.35 18.44 -26.60
N ALA A 53 -20.67 18.04 -27.83
CA ALA A 53 -22.06 17.92 -28.29
C ALA A 53 -22.85 16.91 -27.44
N ARG A 54 -22.22 15.80 -27.03
CA ARG A 54 -22.79 14.82 -26.11
C ARG A 54 -23.09 15.46 -24.75
N LEU A 55 -22.16 16.21 -24.16
CA LEU A 55 -22.39 16.91 -22.89
C LEU A 55 -23.55 17.91 -22.99
N THR A 56 -23.63 18.68 -24.07
CA THR A 56 -24.78 19.57 -24.32
C THR A 56 -26.09 18.77 -24.39
N LYS A 57 -26.10 17.64 -25.11
CA LYS A 57 -27.26 16.76 -25.21
C LYS A 57 -27.66 16.18 -23.84
N ILE A 58 -26.70 15.75 -23.02
CA ILE A 58 -26.96 15.26 -21.66
C ILE A 58 -27.60 16.35 -20.81
N TYR A 59 -27.09 17.58 -20.88
CA TYR A 59 -27.66 18.71 -20.15
C TYR A 59 -29.11 19.01 -20.56
N GLU A 60 -29.42 18.96 -21.85
CA GLU A 60 -30.76 19.22 -22.37
C GLU A 60 -31.76 18.09 -22.10
N GLN A 61 -31.30 16.83 -22.14
CA GLN A 61 -32.19 15.65 -22.13
C GLN A 61 -32.26 14.92 -20.79
N SER A 62 -31.31 15.12 -19.87
CA SER A 62 -31.34 14.45 -18.56
C SER A 62 -32.57 14.85 -17.76
N GLU A 63 -33.20 13.89 -17.09
CA GLU A 63 -34.24 14.17 -16.09
C GLU A 63 -33.64 14.44 -14.69
N SER A 64 -32.39 14.05 -14.47
CA SER A 64 -31.68 14.26 -13.22
C SER A 64 -31.05 15.66 -13.13
N ASP A 65 -31.50 16.47 -12.18
CA ASP A 65 -30.93 17.78 -11.88
C ASP A 65 -29.46 17.67 -11.47
N PHE A 66 -29.09 16.62 -10.73
CA PHE A 66 -27.70 16.35 -10.35
C PHE A 66 -26.80 16.19 -11.59
N VAL A 67 -27.25 15.44 -12.61
CA VAL A 67 -26.50 15.28 -13.85
C VAL A 67 -26.38 16.61 -14.59
N LYS A 68 -27.47 17.39 -14.68
CA LYS A 68 -27.45 18.71 -15.32
C LYS A 68 -26.47 19.67 -14.66
N GLU A 69 -26.48 19.76 -13.34
CA GLU A 69 -25.57 20.62 -12.57
C GLU A 69 -24.11 20.26 -12.87
N ASN A 70 -23.76 18.97 -12.81
CA ASN A 70 -22.39 18.50 -13.06
C ASN A 70 -21.93 18.73 -14.50
N VAL A 71 -22.83 18.64 -15.48
CA VAL A 71 -22.51 18.82 -16.90
C VAL A 71 -22.47 20.30 -17.32
N SER A 72 -23.28 21.15 -16.68
CA SER A 72 -23.45 22.58 -17.03
C SER A 72 -22.12 23.36 -17.09
N VAL A 73 -21.17 23.02 -16.22
CA VAL A 73 -19.85 23.65 -16.14
C VAL A 73 -19.07 23.46 -17.44
N PHE A 74 -19.24 22.32 -18.11
CA PHE A 74 -18.54 21.99 -19.35
C PHE A 74 -19.23 22.53 -20.60
N VAL A 75 -20.56 22.68 -20.57
CA VAL A 75 -21.32 23.29 -21.67
C VAL A 75 -20.92 24.75 -21.85
N ASN A 76 -20.72 25.47 -20.74
CA ASN A 76 -20.33 26.88 -20.74
C ASN A 76 -18.80 27.10 -20.84
N MET A 77 -18.00 26.04 -20.86
CA MET A 77 -16.54 26.13 -20.88
C MET A 77 -16.02 26.51 -22.27
N THR A 78 -14.97 27.35 -22.32
CA THR A 78 -14.32 27.71 -23.59
C THR A 78 -13.67 26.47 -24.23
N PRO A 79 -13.61 26.39 -25.58
CA PRO A 79 -12.99 25.26 -26.28
C PRO A 79 -11.56 24.97 -25.78
N GLU A 80 -10.73 26.00 -25.64
CA GLU A 80 -9.31 25.85 -25.29
C GLU A 80 -9.12 25.30 -23.87
N THR A 81 -9.98 25.73 -22.93
CA THR A 81 -9.95 25.22 -21.55
C THR A 81 -10.44 23.78 -21.53
N PHE A 82 -11.51 23.48 -22.28
CA PHE A 82 -12.06 22.13 -22.38
C PHE A 82 -11.06 21.15 -22.97
N SER A 83 -10.30 21.52 -24.02
CA SER A 83 -9.27 20.66 -24.61
C SER A 83 -8.22 20.23 -23.58
N GLY A 84 -7.81 21.14 -22.69
CA GLY A 84 -6.88 20.83 -21.59
C GLY A 84 -7.47 19.88 -20.55
N VAL A 85 -8.75 20.04 -20.20
CA VAL A 85 -9.48 19.15 -19.29
C VAL A 85 -9.65 17.75 -19.90
N TYR A 86 -10.12 17.70 -21.14
CA TYR A 86 -10.31 16.48 -21.92
C TYR A 86 -9.01 15.67 -22.05
N ALA A 87 -7.91 16.32 -22.42
CA ALA A 87 -6.61 15.65 -22.55
C ALA A 87 -6.14 15.02 -21.24
N ASN A 88 -6.35 15.69 -20.10
CA ASN A 88 -6.02 15.13 -18.79
C ASN A 88 -6.91 13.96 -18.40
N ALA A 89 -8.23 14.06 -18.61
CA ALA A 89 -9.16 12.97 -18.33
C ALA A 89 -8.86 11.71 -19.18
N VAL A 90 -8.57 11.89 -20.47
CA VAL A 90 -8.18 10.80 -21.38
C VAL A 90 -6.88 10.16 -20.93
N LYS A 91 -5.88 10.97 -20.55
CA LYS A 91 -4.58 10.46 -20.07
C LYS A 91 -4.72 9.59 -18.83
N GLU A 92 -5.44 10.06 -17.80
CA GLU A 92 -5.59 9.34 -16.53
C GLU A 92 -6.42 8.05 -16.66
N THR A 93 -7.32 7.98 -17.66
CA THR A 93 -8.17 6.82 -17.92
C THR A 93 -7.70 5.95 -19.07
N HIS A 94 -6.56 6.26 -19.70
CA HIS A 94 -6.07 5.56 -20.89
C HIS A 94 -5.93 4.06 -20.68
N TRP A 95 -5.57 3.61 -19.47
CA TRP A 95 -5.42 2.19 -19.16
C TRP A 95 -6.73 1.39 -19.34
N LEU A 96 -7.91 2.03 -19.26
CA LEU A 96 -9.20 1.41 -19.57
C LEU A 96 -9.38 1.13 -21.08
N SER A 97 -8.50 1.64 -21.94
CA SER A 97 -8.50 1.28 -23.36
C SER A 97 -7.97 -0.14 -23.61
N TYR A 98 -7.21 -0.71 -22.67
CA TYR A 98 -6.79 -2.10 -22.77
C TYR A 98 -7.94 -3.03 -22.35
N PRO A 99 -8.45 -3.89 -23.26
CA PRO A 99 -9.62 -4.73 -22.97
C PRO A 99 -9.47 -5.56 -21.70
N ASN A 100 -8.28 -6.12 -21.48
CA ASN A 100 -8.00 -6.98 -20.32
C ASN A 100 -8.08 -6.19 -18.99
N TYR A 101 -7.60 -4.94 -18.96
CA TYR A 101 -7.66 -4.12 -17.74
C TYR A 101 -9.06 -3.56 -17.51
N ALA A 102 -9.75 -3.16 -18.57
CA ALA A 102 -11.13 -2.72 -18.46
C ALA A 102 -12.03 -3.85 -17.93
N ALA A 103 -11.85 -5.08 -18.42
CA ALA A 103 -12.61 -6.25 -17.98
C ALA A 103 -12.46 -6.51 -16.47
N LEU A 104 -11.26 -6.28 -15.88
CA LEU A 104 -11.04 -6.45 -14.44
C LEU A 104 -11.93 -5.55 -13.57
N VAL A 105 -12.33 -4.39 -14.09
CA VAL A 105 -13.11 -3.37 -13.34
C VAL A 105 -14.49 -3.11 -13.96
N SER A 106 -14.90 -3.95 -14.91
CA SER A 106 -16.18 -3.83 -15.63
C SER A 106 -16.85 -5.17 -15.89
N GLY A 107 -16.33 -6.26 -15.31
CA GLY A 107 -16.98 -7.56 -15.28
C GLY A 107 -17.84 -7.75 -14.04
N ASP A 108 -18.41 -8.96 -13.93
CA ASP A 108 -19.45 -9.34 -12.97
C ASP A 108 -19.10 -10.61 -12.18
N SER A 109 -17.81 -10.99 -12.15
CA SER A 109 -17.38 -12.27 -11.58
C SER A 109 -17.63 -12.42 -10.07
N PHE A 110 -17.73 -11.32 -9.33
CA PHE A 110 -18.13 -11.30 -7.92
C PHE A 110 -18.69 -9.92 -7.54
N SER A 111 -19.51 -9.87 -6.48
CA SER A 111 -19.94 -8.60 -5.90
C SER A 111 -19.01 -8.20 -4.77
N THR A 112 -18.80 -6.89 -4.57
CA THR A 112 -18.09 -6.40 -3.39
C THR A 112 -18.79 -6.82 -2.08
N ASP A 113 -20.06 -7.23 -2.11
CA ASP A 113 -20.83 -7.83 -1.00
C ASP A 113 -20.28 -9.16 -0.52
N ASP A 114 -19.67 -9.94 -1.41
CA ASP A 114 -19.14 -11.25 -1.06
C ASP A 114 -17.94 -11.14 -0.10
N LEU A 115 -17.22 -10.02 -0.15
CA LEU A 115 -16.18 -9.71 0.83
C LEU A 115 -16.70 -9.53 2.26
N ALA A 116 -17.92 -8.99 2.47
CA ALA A 116 -18.44 -8.83 3.83
C ALA A 116 -18.88 -10.15 4.45
N LYS A 117 -19.24 -11.14 3.62
CA LYS A 117 -19.66 -12.47 4.08
C LYS A 117 -18.49 -13.26 4.67
N GLY A 118 -17.25 -12.87 4.38
CA GLY A 118 -16.04 -13.52 4.88
C GLY A 118 -15.74 -14.87 4.24
N GLU A 119 -16.31 -15.14 3.06
CA GLU A 119 -16.17 -16.39 2.31
C GLU A 119 -15.35 -16.22 1.03
N THR A 120 -14.87 -14.99 0.77
CA THR A 120 -14.16 -14.63 -0.46
C THR A 120 -12.82 -13.97 -0.14
N ASP A 121 -11.75 -14.54 -0.69
CA ASP A 121 -10.42 -13.94 -0.69
C ASP A 121 -10.09 -13.40 -2.10
N ILE A 122 -9.59 -12.18 -2.17
CA ILE A 122 -9.18 -11.56 -3.44
C ILE A 122 -7.66 -11.44 -3.45
N LEU A 123 -7.03 -12.14 -4.39
CA LEU A 123 -5.59 -12.06 -4.63
C LEU A 123 -5.32 -11.22 -5.88
N ILE A 124 -4.69 -10.06 -5.69
CA ILE A 124 -4.32 -9.15 -6.77
C ILE A 124 -2.84 -9.41 -7.12
N ALA A 125 -2.61 -10.17 -8.19
CA ALA A 125 -1.28 -10.41 -8.73
C ALA A 125 -1.03 -9.48 -9.91
N LEU A 126 -0.38 -8.34 -9.66
CA LEU A 126 0.01 -7.38 -10.70
C LEU A 126 1.52 -7.38 -10.86
N ASP A 127 1.98 -7.44 -12.11
CA ASP A 127 3.40 -7.23 -12.44
C ASP A 127 3.80 -5.79 -12.06
N LEU A 128 4.99 -5.63 -11.48
CA LEU A 128 5.51 -4.33 -11.07
C LEU A 128 5.54 -3.33 -12.24
N LYS A 129 5.89 -3.77 -13.45
CA LYS A 129 5.89 -2.92 -14.65
C LYS A 129 4.49 -2.41 -14.99
N VAL A 130 3.47 -3.24 -14.81
CA VAL A 130 2.07 -2.84 -15.03
C VAL A 130 1.65 -1.84 -13.96
N LEU A 131 2.04 -2.05 -12.71
CA LEU A 131 1.73 -1.14 -11.61
C LEU A 131 2.40 0.23 -11.78
N GLU A 132 3.65 0.26 -12.27
CA GLU A 132 4.38 1.50 -12.56
C GLU A 132 3.80 2.25 -13.76
N ALA A 133 3.42 1.55 -14.83
CA ALA A 133 2.84 2.16 -16.03
C ALA A 133 1.39 2.62 -15.82
N HIS A 134 0.61 1.86 -15.04
CA HIS A 134 -0.82 2.03 -14.86
C HIS A 134 -1.25 1.91 -13.38
N PRO A 135 -0.76 2.78 -12.49
CA PRO A 135 -1.11 2.74 -11.07
C PRO A 135 -2.62 2.93 -10.84
N GLY A 136 -3.32 3.58 -11.78
CA GLY A 136 -4.77 3.75 -11.76
C GLY A 136 -5.55 2.44 -11.62
N LEU A 137 -5.08 1.34 -12.23
CA LEU A 137 -5.74 0.03 -12.13
C LEU A 137 -5.80 -0.45 -10.68
N ALA A 138 -4.64 -0.56 -10.02
CA ALA A 138 -4.57 -1.03 -8.64
C ALA A 138 -5.28 -0.06 -7.69
N ARG A 139 -5.17 1.25 -7.94
CA ARG A 139 -5.83 2.29 -7.13
C ARG A 139 -7.35 2.19 -7.19
N VAL A 140 -7.92 1.94 -8.37
CA VAL A 140 -9.37 1.76 -8.53
C VAL A 140 -9.81 0.47 -7.84
N VAL A 141 -9.13 -0.66 -8.06
CA VAL A 141 -9.51 -1.93 -7.44
C VAL A 141 -9.44 -1.82 -5.90
N ILE A 142 -8.28 -1.44 -5.35
CA ILE A 142 -8.09 -1.35 -3.89
C ILE A 142 -9.04 -0.32 -3.27
N GLY A 143 -9.19 0.84 -3.92
CA GLY A 143 -10.07 1.90 -3.44
C GLY A 143 -11.54 1.49 -3.42
N SER A 144 -12.02 0.82 -4.48
CA SER A 144 -13.39 0.33 -4.56
C SER A 144 -13.67 -0.74 -3.50
N LEU A 145 -12.76 -1.69 -3.28
CA LEU A 145 -12.93 -2.74 -2.26
C LEU A 145 -12.91 -2.17 -0.84
N LEU A 146 -12.01 -1.22 -0.55
CA LEU A 146 -12.00 -0.52 0.74
C LEU A 146 -13.29 0.29 0.96
N ASN A 147 -13.72 1.05 -0.05
CA ASN A 147 -14.96 1.83 0.03
C ASN A 147 -16.18 0.94 0.23
N ALA A 148 -16.25 -0.22 -0.43
CA ALA A 148 -17.35 -1.16 -0.26
C ALA A 148 -17.48 -1.65 1.20
N ILE A 149 -16.36 -2.02 1.82
CA ILE A 149 -16.34 -2.43 3.24
C ILE A 149 -16.67 -1.24 4.15
N TYR A 150 -16.12 -0.07 3.86
CA TYR A 150 -16.37 1.14 4.63
C TYR A 150 -17.86 1.54 4.62
N ASN A 151 -18.51 1.49 3.46
CA ASN A 151 -19.92 1.87 3.28
C ASN A 151 -20.91 0.94 3.99
N ARG A 152 -20.50 -0.28 4.36
CA ARG A 152 -21.33 -1.20 5.16
C ARG A 152 -21.46 -0.81 6.62
N ASN A 153 -20.76 0.23 7.08
CA ASN A 153 -20.92 0.77 8.42
C ASN A 153 -20.74 -0.25 9.57
N GLY A 154 -19.87 -1.24 9.37
CA GLY A 154 -19.58 -2.28 10.36
C GLY A 154 -20.36 -3.58 10.18
N ASP A 155 -21.26 -3.66 9.20
CA ASP A 155 -21.94 -4.91 8.82
C ASP A 155 -21.01 -5.81 7.98
N VAL A 156 -20.04 -6.41 8.67
CA VAL A 156 -19.03 -7.31 8.09
C VAL A 156 -18.86 -8.49 9.04
N LYS A 157 -18.90 -9.71 8.51
CA LYS A 157 -18.64 -10.92 9.29
C LYS A 157 -17.15 -11.01 9.61
N GLY A 158 -16.77 -10.68 10.84
CA GLY A 158 -15.38 -10.76 11.30
C GLY A 158 -14.58 -9.51 10.92
N ARG A 159 -13.46 -9.69 10.19
CA ARG A 159 -12.57 -8.60 9.78
C ARG A 159 -12.05 -8.81 8.37
N ALA A 160 -12.02 -7.74 7.57
CA ALA A 160 -11.42 -7.72 6.25
C ALA A 160 -9.95 -7.28 6.34
N LEU A 161 -9.02 -8.16 5.99
CA LEU A 161 -7.59 -7.85 5.93
C LEU A 161 -7.21 -7.36 4.54
N PHE A 162 -6.70 -6.14 4.46
CA PHE A 162 -6.02 -5.61 3.28
C PHE A 162 -4.51 -5.74 3.49
N LEU A 163 -3.94 -6.81 2.93
CA LEU A 163 -2.50 -7.01 2.87
C LEU A 163 -1.98 -6.37 1.59
N LEU A 164 -1.37 -5.19 1.72
CA LEU A 164 -0.88 -4.41 0.60
C LEU A 164 0.64 -4.46 0.58
N ASP A 165 1.18 -5.20 -0.39
CA ASP A 165 2.61 -5.20 -0.65
C ASP A 165 3.02 -3.93 -1.39
N GLU A 166 4.21 -3.42 -1.07
CA GLU A 166 4.85 -2.31 -1.77
C GLU A 166 3.92 -1.08 -2.00
N VAL A 167 3.27 -0.62 -0.92
CA VAL A 167 2.22 0.41 -0.95
C VAL A 167 2.71 1.74 -1.53
N ALA A 168 4.00 2.03 -1.43
CA ALA A 168 4.61 3.24 -1.99
C ALA A 168 4.33 3.42 -3.49
N ARG A 169 4.18 2.32 -4.24
CA ARG A 169 3.88 2.35 -5.70
C ARG A 169 2.48 2.81 -6.02
N LEU A 170 1.55 2.64 -5.09
CA LEU A 170 0.22 3.18 -5.23
C LEU A 170 0.23 4.71 -5.08
N GLY A 171 1.23 5.29 -4.41
CA GLY A 171 1.31 6.71 -4.07
C GLY A 171 0.27 7.11 -3.02
N TYR A 172 -0.03 8.41 -2.93
CA TYR A 172 -1.02 8.90 -1.96
C TYR A 172 -2.43 8.43 -2.29
N LEU A 173 -3.08 7.70 -1.36
CA LEU A 173 -4.49 7.30 -1.42
C LEU A 173 -5.19 7.71 -0.13
N ARG A 174 -6.09 8.70 -0.24
CA ARG A 174 -6.88 9.22 0.90
C ARG A 174 -7.67 8.14 1.63
N ILE A 175 -8.23 7.16 0.91
CA ILE A 175 -9.02 6.08 1.52
C ILE A 175 -8.21 5.21 2.48
N LEU A 176 -6.88 5.07 2.27
CA LEU A 176 -6.01 4.37 3.20
C LEU A 176 -5.86 5.15 4.51
N GLU A 177 -5.75 6.48 4.46
CA GLU A 177 -5.73 7.31 5.68
C GLU A 177 -7.07 7.24 6.42
N THR A 178 -8.18 7.28 5.70
CA THR A 178 -9.51 7.09 6.30
C THR A 178 -9.64 5.71 6.96
N ALA A 179 -9.14 4.66 6.31
CA ALA A 179 -9.13 3.31 6.86
C ALA A 179 -8.17 3.17 8.07
N ARG A 180 -7.05 3.90 8.11
CA ARG A 180 -6.19 3.99 9.30
C ARG A 180 -6.94 4.57 10.49
N ASP A 181 -7.61 5.70 10.29
CA ASP A 181 -8.20 6.49 11.38
C ASP A 181 -9.51 5.87 11.89
N ALA A 182 -10.34 5.34 10.99
CA ALA A 182 -11.69 4.87 11.33
C ALA A 182 -11.96 3.40 10.99
N GLY A 183 -11.09 2.74 10.23
CA GLY A 183 -11.33 1.40 9.67
C GLY A 183 -11.61 0.32 10.72
N ARG A 184 -11.08 0.46 11.95
CA ARG A 184 -11.34 -0.48 13.05
C ARG A 184 -12.84 -0.65 13.33
N LYS A 185 -13.63 0.43 13.30
CA LYS A 185 -15.09 0.38 13.52
C LYS A 185 -15.79 -0.40 12.39
N TYR A 186 -15.25 -0.35 11.19
CA TYR A 186 -15.80 -0.97 9.99
C TYR A 186 -15.25 -2.38 9.72
N GLY A 187 -14.52 -2.98 10.69
CA GLY A 187 -13.94 -4.31 10.52
C GLY A 187 -12.71 -4.36 9.60
N ILE A 188 -12.13 -3.23 9.21
CA ILE A 188 -10.95 -3.17 8.34
C ILE A 188 -9.68 -3.39 9.16
N THR A 189 -8.78 -4.21 8.63
CA THR A 189 -7.40 -4.36 9.09
C THR A 189 -6.47 -4.04 7.93
N LEU A 190 -5.54 -3.10 8.13
CA LEU A 190 -4.49 -2.79 7.15
C LEU A 190 -3.17 -3.44 7.56
N ALA A 191 -2.56 -4.18 6.64
CA ALA A 191 -1.18 -4.63 6.75
C ALA A 191 -0.43 -4.11 5.52
N MET A 192 0.36 -3.06 5.72
CA MET A 192 1.05 -2.36 4.64
C MET A 192 2.55 -2.63 4.69
N ILE A 193 3.14 -2.96 3.55
CA ILE A 193 4.56 -3.24 3.41
C ILE A 193 5.21 -2.13 2.60
N PHE A 194 6.38 -1.67 3.05
CA PHE A 194 7.20 -0.66 2.41
C PHE A 194 8.66 -1.15 2.39
N GLN A 195 9.43 -0.86 1.34
CA GLN A 195 10.86 -1.20 1.33
C GLN A 195 11.68 -0.30 2.26
N SER A 196 11.25 0.95 2.46
CA SER A 196 11.94 1.88 3.34
C SER A 196 11.01 2.92 3.95
N ILE A 197 11.44 3.51 5.07
CA ILE A 197 10.77 4.68 5.68
C ILE A 197 10.82 5.87 4.70
N GLY A 198 11.86 5.98 3.88
CA GLY A 198 11.99 7.03 2.86
C GLY A 198 10.85 7.00 1.84
N GLN A 199 10.57 5.84 1.25
CA GLN A 199 9.46 5.65 0.33
C GLN A 199 8.10 5.95 0.97
N MET A 200 7.92 5.54 2.22
CA MET A 200 6.70 5.84 2.97
C MET A 200 6.49 7.35 3.14
N ARG A 201 7.57 8.09 3.45
CA ARG A 201 7.56 9.56 3.55
C ARG A 201 7.24 10.22 2.22
N GLU A 202 7.81 9.71 1.12
CA GLU A 202 7.55 10.22 -0.22
C GLU A 202 6.08 10.01 -0.62
N ALA A 203 5.54 8.81 -0.37
CA ALA A 203 4.17 8.47 -0.75
C ALA A 203 3.09 9.25 0.03
N TYR A 204 3.35 9.63 1.29
CA TYR A 204 2.35 10.24 2.17
C TYR A 204 2.65 11.68 2.62
N GLY A 205 3.58 12.39 1.97
CA GLY A 205 3.74 13.84 2.19
C GLY A 205 4.64 14.22 3.37
N GLY A 206 5.68 13.44 3.63
CA GLY A 206 6.79 13.81 4.52
C GLY A 206 6.73 13.22 5.93
N ARG A 207 7.57 13.74 6.83
CA ARG A 207 7.78 13.17 8.17
C ARG A 207 6.51 13.18 9.02
N ASP A 208 5.79 14.29 9.05
CA ASP A 208 4.63 14.47 9.94
C ASP A 208 3.47 13.53 9.61
N ALA A 209 3.17 13.35 8.32
CA ALA A 209 2.16 12.41 7.88
C ALA A 209 2.57 10.95 8.16
N THR A 210 3.85 10.63 8.00
CA THR A 210 4.39 9.30 8.30
C THR A 210 4.35 8.99 9.79
N SER A 211 4.58 9.96 10.68
CA SER A 211 4.47 9.78 12.13
C SER A 211 3.07 9.32 12.54
N LYS A 212 2.00 9.90 11.95
CA LYS A 212 0.62 9.47 12.22
C LYS A 212 0.41 7.99 11.91
N TRP A 213 1.00 7.48 10.83
CA TRP A 213 0.95 6.06 10.50
C TRP A 213 1.64 5.19 11.55
N PHE A 214 2.79 5.61 12.06
CA PHE A 214 3.49 4.89 13.13
C PHE A 214 2.76 4.95 14.47
N GLU A 215 2.01 6.01 14.75
CA GLU A 215 1.24 6.19 15.98
C GLU A 215 -0.07 5.38 15.98
N SER A 216 -0.73 5.27 14.82
CA SER A 216 -1.99 4.51 14.69
C SER A 216 -1.78 3.00 14.50
N ALA A 217 -0.57 2.55 14.15
CA ALA A 217 -0.27 1.15 13.91
C ALA A 217 -0.31 0.33 15.21
N SER A 218 -1.02 -0.80 15.20
CA SER A 218 -1.04 -1.72 16.35
C SER A 218 0.31 -2.39 16.59
N TRP A 219 1.06 -2.63 15.52
CA TRP A 219 2.42 -3.12 15.54
C TRP A 219 3.19 -2.64 14.33
N ILE A 220 4.51 -2.53 14.44
CA ILE A 220 5.42 -2.17 13.36
C ILE A 220 6.59 -3.14 13.38
N SER A 221 6.91 -3.72 12.23
CA SER A 221 8.06 -4.61 12.08
C SER A 221 9.09 -4.03 11.14
N PHE A 222 10.36 -4.10 11.53
CA PHE A 222 11.50 -3.77 10.68
C PHE A 222 12.34 -5.03 10.44
N ALA A 223 12.64 -5.29 9.17
CA ALA A 223 13.49 -6.41 8.74
C ALA A 223 14.43 -5.94 7.63
N ALA A 224 15.56 -6.64 7.47
CA ALA A 224 16.55 -6.37 6.41
C ALA A 224 16.95 -4.88 6.28
N ILE A 225 17.32 -4.26 7.41
CA ILE A 225 17.66 -2.83 7.48
C ILE A 225 19.06 -2.60 6.91
N ASN A 226 19.16 -1.84 5.82
CA ASN A 226 20.43 -1.44 5.20
C ASN A 226 20.72 0.07 5.31
N ASP A 227 19.72 0.86 5.70
CA ASP A 227 19.80 2.32 5.76
C ASP A 227 20.23 2.81 7.16
N PRO A 228 21.33 3.57 7.30
CA PRO A 228 21.80 4.09 8.58
C PRO A 228 20.78 4.98 9.31
N ASP A 229 20.02 5.80 8.59
CA ASP A 229 19.00 6.67 9.20
C ASP A 229 17.87 5.85 9.85
N THR A 230 17.46 4.78 9.17
CA THR A 230 16.49 3.80 9.69
C THR A 230 17.05 3.04 10.90
N ALA A 231 18.34 2.66 10.87
CA ALA A 231 18.99 2.01 12.00
C ALA A 231 19.08 2.92 13.24
N ASP A 232 19.43 4.19 13.05
CA ASP A 232 19.41 5.21 14.10
C ASP A 232 18.01 5.41 14.68
N TYR A 233 16.99 5.44 13.81
CA TYR A 233 15.60 5.53 14.22
C TYR A 233 15.19 4.34 15.09
N ILE A 234 15.51 3.11 14.67
CA ILE A 234 15.21 1.89 15.41
C ILE A 234 15.94 1.87 16.76
N SER A 235 17.24 2.20 16.78
CA SER A 235 18.04 2.28 18.01
C SER A 235 17.42 3.25 19.02
N LYS A 236 17.07 4.47 18.58
CA LYS A 236 16.39 5.47 19.41
C LYS A 236 15.02 4.98 19.90
N ARG A 237 14.26 4.29 19.05
CA ARG A 237 12.94 3.75 19.38
C ARG A 237 12.99 2.59 20.36
N CYS A 238 14.05 1.77 20.33
CA CYS A 238 14.30 0.72 21.31
C CYS A 238 14.63 1.29 22.70
N GLY A 239 15.07 2.55 22.77
CA GLY A 239 15.46 3.20 24.01
C GLY A 239 16.81 2.73 24.53
N ASP A 240 17.06 3.03 25.80
CA ASP A 240 18.34 2.75 26.46
C ASP A 240 18.18 1.68 27.54
N THR A 241 19.30 1.05 27.84
CA THR A 241 19.49 0.14 28.96
C THR A 241 20.64 0.64 29.84
N THR A 242 20.70 0.13 31.06
CA THR A 242 21.81 0.37 31.98
C THR A 242 22.75 -0.82 31.93
N VAL A 243 24.03 -0.55 31.67
CA VAL A 243 25.09 -1.55 31.68
C VAL A 243 26.02 -1.31 32.86
N GLU A 244 26.42 -2.39 33.53
CA GLU A 244 27.44 -2.36 34.57
C GLU A 244 28.81 -2.49 33.92
N VAL A 245 29.68 -1.52 34.15
CA VAL A 245 31.05 -1.49 33.65
C VAL A 245 31.99 -1.77 34.82
N ASP A 246 32.62 -2.95 34.80
CA ASP A 246 33.67 -3.31 35.73
C ASP A 246 34.99 -2.64 35.31
N GLN A 247 35.49 -1.72 36.13
CA GLN A 247 36.85 -1.19 35.98
C GLN A 247 37.79 -1.94 36.93
N THR A 248 38.74 -2.65 36.35
CA THR A 248 39.83 -3.27 37.13
C THR A 248 41.10 -2.45 36.94
N ASN A 249 41.55 -1.78 38.00
CA ASN A 249 42.85 -1.12 38.01
C ASN A 249 43.89 -2.06 38.65
N ARG A 250 45.01 -2.28 37.95
CA ARG A 250 46.18 -3.01 38.49
C ARG A 250 47.36 -2.07 38.53
N SER A 251 47.95 -1.90 39.70
CA SER A 251 49.22 -1.19 39.87
C SER A 251 50.29 -2.15 40.38
N SER A 252 51.45 -2.16 39.73
CA SER A 252 52.62 -2.94 40.17
C SER A 252 53.76 -1.99 40.52
N GLY A 253 54.27 -2.09 41.74
CA GLY A 253 55.47 -1.37 42.19
C GLY A 253 56.47 -2.32 42.87
N MET A 254 57.64 -1.79 43.24
CA MET A 254 58.74 -2.57 43.86
C MET A 254 58.37 -3.30 45.16
N LYS A 255 57.23 -2.99 45.80
CA LYS A 255 56.74 -3.61 47.05
C LYS A 255 55.52 -4.54 46.86
N GLY A 256 55.16 -4.89 45.63
CA GLY A 256 54.06 -5.81 45.32
C GLY A 256 53.01 -5.23 44.36
N SER A 257 52.04 -6.06 43.96
CA SER A 257 50.93 -5.66 43.08
C SER A 257 49.65 -5.43 43.88
N SER A 258 48.97 -4.30 43.63
CA SER A 258 47.62 -4.07 44.13
C SER A 258 46.59 -4.11 42.99
N ARG A 259 45.40 -4.65 43.27
CA ARG A 259 44.30 -4.73 42.32
C ARG A 259 43.06 -4.12 42.96
N SER A 260 42.55 -3.04 42.37
CA SER A 260 41.27 -2.44 42.73
C SER A 260 40.22 -2.80 41.67
N ARG A 261 38.99 -3.06 42.11
CA ARG A 261 37.83 -3.25 41.23
C ARG A 261 36.76 -2.24 41.64
N SER A 262 36.29 -1.44 40.69
CA SER A 262 35.14 -0.55 40.85
C SER A 262 34.06 -0.92 39.83
N ARG A 263 32.81 -0.71 40.22
CA ARG A 263 31.62 -0.93 39.39
C ARG A 263 30.98 0.40 39.10
N GLN A 264 30.76 0.69 37.82
CA GLN A 264 30.09 1.90 37.38
C GLN A 264 28.89 1.53 36.52
N LEU A 265 27.72 2.05 36.89
CA LEU A 265 26.53 1.97 36.03
C LEU A 265 26.62 3.05 34.95
N SER A 266 26.45 2.65 33.69
CA SER A 266 26.47 3.54 32.54
C SER A 266 25.24 3.34 31.65
N ARG A 267 24.75 4.41 31.03
CA ARG A 267 23.65 4.37 30.07
C ARG A 267 24.19 3.94 28.70
N ARG A 268 23.52 2.98 28.04
CA ARG A 268 23.83 2.52 26.68
C ARG A 268 22.52 2.32 25.91
N PRO A 269 22.45 2.65 24.60
CA PRO A 269 21.33 2.20 23.77
C PRO A 269 21.10 0.70 23.88
N LEU A 270 19.83 0.28 23.92
CA LEU A 270 19.47 -1.13 24.03
C LEU A 270 20.04 -1.94 22.85
N ILE A 271 20.01 -1.34 21.66
CA ILE A 271 20.69 -1.81 20.47
C ILE A 271 21.38 -0.62 19.78
N LEU A 272 22.64 -0.78 19.39
CA LEU A 272 23.38 0.25 18.67
C LEU A 272 22.99 0.24 17.18
N PRO A 273 23.04 1.37 16.48
CA PRO A 273 22.68 1.44 15.05
C PRO A 273 23.46 0.44 14.18
N HIS A 274 24.75 0.25 14.44
CA HIS A 274 25.56 -0.73 13.72
C HIS A 274 25.20 -2.19 14.04
N GLU A 275 24.62 -2.47 15.22
CA GLU A 275 24.09 -3.79 15.57
C GLU A 275 22.79 -4.07 14.80
N VAL A 276 21.98 -3.03 14.57
CA VAL A 276 20.78 -3.11 13.70
C VAL A 276 21.18 -3.42 12.26
N LEU A 277 22.17 -2.71 11.71
CA LEU A 277 22.66 -2.93 10.33
C LEU A 277 23.30 -4.30 10.11
N ARG A 278 23.72 -4.98 11.18
CA ARG A 278 24.33 -6.33 11.14
C ARG A 278 23.37 -7.44 11.53
N MET A 279 22.08 -7.12 11.71
CA MET A 279 21.06 -8.15 11.95
C MET A 279 21.03 -9.16 10.81
N ARG A 280 20.70 -10.41 11.13
CA ARG A 280 20.53 -11.44 10.10
C ARG A 280 19.34 -11.11 9.22
N SER A 281 19.36 -11.58 7.98
CA SER A 281 18.27 -11.36 7.02
C SER A 281 16.93 -12.00 7.42
N ASP A 282 16.98 -13.02 8.28
CA ASP A 282 15.83 -13.70 8.84
C ASP A 282 15.43 -13.19 10.23
N GLU A 283 16.01 -12.09 10.71
CA GLU A 283 15.58 -11.41 11.93
C GLU A 283 14.69 -10.19 11.63
N GLN A 284 13.90 -9.81 12.63
CA GLN A 284 13.11 -8.59 12.64
C GLN A 284 13.06 -7.98 14.05
N ILE A 285 12.84 -6.67 14.11
CA ILE A 285 12.48 -5.96 15.35
C ILE A 285 11.04 -5.52 15.24
N VAL A 286 10.22 -5.99 16.19
CA VAL A 286 8.79 -5.69 16.27
C VAL A 286 8.52 -4.76 17.43
N PHE A 287 7.84 -3.67 17.15
CA PHE A 287 7.30 -2.74 18.15
C PHE A 287 5.80 -2.95 18.27
N THR A 288 5.30 -3.08 19.49
CA THR A 288 3.86 -3.11 19.80
C THR A 288 3.56 -2.08 20.88
N SER A 289 2.33 -1.56 20.90
CA SER A 289 1.96 -0.54 21.88
C SER A 289 2.01 -1.10 23.31
N GLY A 290 2.69 -0.39 24.21
CA GLY A 290 2.77 -0.73 25.63
C GLY A 290 3.76 -1.85 26.01
N ASN A 291 4.48 -2.45 25.06
CA ASN A 291 5.44 -3.53 25.35
C ASN A 291 6.88 -3.17 24.94
N PRO A 292 7.89 -3.81 25.55
CA PRO A 292 9.28 -3.72 25.10
C PRO A 292 9.45 -4.15 23.64
N PRO A 293 10.46 -3.63 22.92
CA PRO A 293 10.77 -4.07 21.57
C PRO A 293 11.14 -5.56 21.54
N LEU A 294 10.59 -6.29 20.57
CA LEU A 294 10.85 -7.71 20.39
C LEU A 294 11.80 -7.92 19.20
N ARG A 295 13.02 -8.41 19.46
CA ARG A 295 13.89 -8.96 18.41
C ARG A 295 13.57 -10.45 18.26
N CYS A 296 13.13 -10.87 17.09
CA CYS A 296 12.75 -12.25 16.82
C CYS A 296 13.06 -12.69 15.39
N GLY A 297 13.00 -14.00 15.14
CA GLY A 297 13.08 -14.55 13.80
C GLY A 297 11.81 -14.27 12.99
N ARG A 298 11.95 -14.13 11.68
CA ARG A 298 10.84 -14.03 10.73
C ARG A 298 10.20 -15.41 10.53
N ALA A 299 8.87 -15.42 10.40
CA ALA A 299 8.13 -16.62 10.04
C ALA A 299 8.30 -16.91 8.53
N ILE A 300 9.41 -17.55 8.16
CA ILE A 300 9.68 -17.95 6.78
C ILE A 300 8.94 -19.27 6.51
N TRP A 301 7.87 -19.21 5.71
CA TRP A 301 6.91 -20.31 5.56
C TRP A 301 7.55 -21.64 5.14
N PHE A 302 8.50 -21.63 4.20
CA PHE A 302 9.16 -22.85 3.71
C PHE A 302 10.19 -23.44 4.67
N ARG A 303 10.55 -22.72 5.75
CA ARG A 303 11.41 -23.23 6.83
C ARG A 303 10.58 -23.82 7.99
N ARG A 304 9.26 -23.73 7.91
CA ARG A 304 8.33 -24.02 9.00
C ARG A 304 7.35 -25.12 8.58
N LYS A 305 7.49 -26.30 9.18
CA LYS A 305 6.67 -27.49 8.86
C LYS A 305 5.17 -27.24 9.03
N ASP A 306 4.79 -26.49 10.06
CA ASP A 306 3.41 -26.11 10.34
C ASP A 306 2.81 -25.22 9.23
N MET A 307 3.61 -24.31 8.67
CA MET A 307 3.17 -23.46 7.56
C MET A 307 3.22 -24.18 6.23
N SER A 308 4.30 -24.92 5.94
CA SER A 308 4.45 -25.65 4.68
C SER A 308 3.37 -26.73 4.50
N ALA A 309 2.92 -27.37 5.59
CA ALA A 309 1.82 -28.31 5.55
C ALA A 309 0.45 -27.66 5.25
N SER A 310 0.33 -26.35 5.45
CA SER A 310 -0.90 -25.58 5.23
C SER A 310 -1.00 -25.01 3.81
N VAL A 311 0.03 -25.19 2.98
CA VAL A 311 0.09 -24.64 1.61
C VAL A 311 0.04 -25.80 0.62
N GLY A 312 -0.95 -25.79 -0.28
CA GLY A 312 -1.03 -26.75 -1.39
C GLY A 312 -0.07 -26.40 -2.55
N GLU A 313 -0.03 -27.25 -3.57
CA GLU A 313 0.74 -26.93 -4.77
C GLU A 313 0.21 -25.66 -5.46
N ASN A 314 1.14 -24.77 -5.82
CA ASN A 314 0.81 -23.53 -6.51
C ASN A 314 0.35 -23.85 -7.94
N ARG A 315 -0.96 -23.77 -8.19
CA ARG A 315 -1.58 -24.03 -9.50
C ARG A 315 -1.13 -23.07 -10.60
N PHE A 316 -0.56 -21.91 -10.24
CA PHE A 316 -0.02 -20.91 -11.17
C PHE A 316 1.48 -21.06 -11.38
N HIS A 317 2.17 -21.84 -10.55
CA HIS A 317 3.56 -22.20 -10.79
C HIS A 317 3.58 -23.41 -11.72
N GLN A 318 3.53 -23.15 -13.03
CA GLN A 318 3.89 -24.18 -13.99
C GLN A 318 5.32 -24.61 -13.67
N GLN A 319 5.51 -25.87 -13.29
CA GLN A 319 6.84 -26.47 -13.26
C GLN A 319 7.43 -26.24 -14.64
N ALA A 320 8.47 -25.40 -14.71
CA ALA A 320 9.29 -25.28 -15.90
C ALA A 320 9.78 -26.69 -16.21
N THR A 321 9.10 -27.34 -17.15
CA THR A 321 9.38 -28.70 -17.55
C THR A 321 10.63 -28.60 -18.41
N GLU A 322 11.68 -29.25 -17.89
CA GLU A 322 12.89 -29.67 -18.59
C GLU A 322 13.90 -28.58 -19.01
N GLY A 323 14.97 -28.50 -18.21
CA GLY A 323 16.27 -28.01 -18.65
C GLY A 323 16.77 -26.81 -17.88
N VAL A 324 17.35 -27.04 -16.69
CA VAL A 324 18.65 -26.48 -16.24
C VAL A 324 18.81 -26.74 -14.73
N ARG A 325 19.79 -27.61 -14.45
CA ARG A 325 20.57 -27.84 -13.21
C ARG A 325 19.89 -27.53 -11.87
N SER A 326 19.59 -28.61 -11.16
CA SER A 326 19.40 -28.69 -9.71
C SER A 326 20.41 -27.83 -8.94
N TYR A 327 19.94 -26.82 -8.22
CA TYR A 327 20.63 -26.36 -7.02
C TYR A 327 20.36 -27.38 -5.92
N LYS A 328 21.27 -28.35 -5.76
CA LYS A 328 21.35 -29.13 -4.52
C LYS A 328 21.72 -28.16 -3.41
N ALA A 329 20.89 -28.07 -2.39
CA ALA A 329 21.28 -27.49 -1.11
C ALA A 329 22.55 -28.22 -0.63
N ALA A 330 23.58 -27.46 -0.28
CA ALA A 330 24.78 -28.01 0.32
C ALA A 330 24.41 -28.73 1.62
N PRO A 331 24.92 -29.95 1.86
CA PRO A 331 24.71 -30.62 3.14
C PRO A 331 25.39 -29.81 4.24
N THR A 332 24.65 -29.53 5.31
CA THR A 332 25.19 -29.09 6.59
C THR A 332 26.14 -30.16 7.10
N THR A 333 27.43 -29.86 7.12
CA THR A 333 28.41 -30.62 7.89
C THR A 333 28.14 -30.35 9.36
N ASP A 334 27.56 -31.35 10.04
CA ASP A 334 27.70 -31.50 11.49
C ASP A 334 29.18 -31.76 11.78
N THR A 335 29.87 -30.75 12.32
CA THR A 335 31.09 -30.96 13.10
C THR A 335 30.68 -31.15 14.55
N GLU A 336 30.43 -32.40 14.92
CA GLU A 336 30.78 -32.90 16.24
C GLU A 336 32.29 -33.07 16.27
N GLU A 337 32.98 -32.38 17.19
CA GLU A 337 34.24 -32.87 17.74
C GLU A 337 34.46 -32.24 19.13
N THR A 338 34.37 -33.12 20.13
CA THR A 338 35.07 -33.20 21.43
C THR A 338 35.37 -31.94 22.25
#